data_AF-A0A522EY21-F1
#
_entry.id   AF-A0A522EY21-F1
#
_cell.length_a   1.000
_cell.length_b   1.000
_cell.length_c   1.000
_cell.angle_alpha   90.00
_cell.angle_beta   90.00
_cell.angle_gamma   90.00
#
_symmetry.space_group_name_H-M   'P 1'
#
loop_
_entity.id
_entity.type
_entity.pdbx_description
1 polymer ?
#
loop_
_entity_poly.entity_id
_entity_poly.type
_entity_poly.pdbx_seq_one_letter_code
_entity_poly.pdbx_strand_id
1 'polypeptide(L)'
;KFIIPNNYAKLYLENATPSVASKIQQVIEGLLNTSSETVRLKAKTFMDKKVYTLKVMKSHRLIFEKINNRPLSKLAEESKVRGNVARRTAVYTSVHEDSSTTLTKQFASSVEFRDKPHGDYLLRGIALNHDYNKALNWQPIQELTKSAETLVETDSDADEFYFDREWLEPTLVQNSFLCSEMSYPHLVVGAPGAGKTFLALSVMQKLARKHQQTGQALLKILYITSQENLLREIKQNWVVWEKTELNINNPYVYAVFMTYETLLAENYTAPTTTILSEEELLNIIQSYIQRQTKTATGATETISCNKQEVLQEILICAHHLAQDKKTNKPFKNSAYHTQHSKHSPISSLASQEFIYETYFCIMDKLMRENKKFPGLSAATPLPSQDFKYDLICADEAQSVPIHALINLIDFAKEGRVLYFGDSNQRAEKTISSLAQLGGAIHANYPGRFLAHTELPGTQRLKAAIATLCNEILLLQHNLLGGLPDSTSYSQITSNENQEDLGSVTWVNDSSNYSLLESDAKSAGIVLLPHDAQEAQQT
;
A
#
# COMPACT_ATOMS: atom_id res chain seq x y z
N LYS A 1 17.88 -21.21 14.69
CA LYS A 1 17.37 -20.57 15.92
C LYS A 1 15.86 -20.79 16.02
N PHE A 2 15.25 -20.81 17.21
CA PHE A 2 13.78 -20.83 17.32
C PHE A 2 13.25 -19.40 17.43
N ILE A 3 12.22 -19.08 16.65
CA ILE A 3 11.49 -17.81 16.72
C ILE A 3 10.09 -18.15 17.24
N ILE A 4 9.76 -17.66 18.43
CA ILE A 4 8.48 -17.90 19.10
C ILE A 4 7.93 -16.51 19.46
N PRO A 5 6.94 -15.99 18.73
CA PRO A 5 6.41 -14.67 19.03
C PRO A 5 5.54 -14.73 20.30
N ASN A 6 5.68 -13.76 21.20
CA ASN A 6 5.11 -13.77 22.57
C ASN A 6 3.58 -14.01 22.62
N ASN A 7 2.86 -13.67 21.55
CA ASN A 7 1.41 -13.78 21.49
C ASN A 7 0.91 -15.21 21.18
N TYR A 8 1.77 -16.09 20.65
CA TYR A 8 1.37 -17.44 20.18
C TYR A 8 1.22 -18.46 21.30
N ALA A 9 1.98 -18.31 22.39
CA ALA A 9 1.85 -19.20 23.54
C ALA A 9 0.55 -18.94 24.29
N LYS A 10 0.16 -17.67 24.45
CA LYS A 10 -0.91 -17.25 25.35
C LYS A 10 -2.30 -17.81 24.98
N LEU A 11 -2.70 -17.67 23.70
CA LEU A 11 -4.03 -18.07 23.23
C LEU A 11 -4.29 -19.60 23.26
N TYR A 12 -3.23 -20.39 23.13
CA TYR A 12 -3.30 -21.86 23.21
C TYR A 12 -3.22 -22.38 24.65
N LEU A 13 -2.52 -21.67 25.53
CA LEU A 13 -2.45 -22.00 26.96
C LEU A 13 -3.81 -21.76 27.64
N GLU A 14 -4.58 -20.76 27.17
CA GLU A 14 -5.92 -20.43 27.69
C GLU A 14 -6.98 -21.51 27.39
N ASN A 15 -6.84 -22.24 26.28
CA ASN A 15 -7.75 -23.32 25.86
C ASN A 15 -7.29 -24.73 26.26
N ALA A 16 -6.09 -24.85 26.83
CA ALA A 16 -5.54 -26.12 27.28
C ALA A 16 -5.82 -26.32 28.78
N THR A 17 -5.98 -27.58 29.21
CA THR A 17 -6.03 -27.86 30.67
C THR A 17 -4.76 -27.31 31.35
N PRO A 18 -4.83 -26.79 32.58
CA PRO A 18 -3.70 -26.14 33.25
C PRO A 18 -2.41 -26.98 33.28
N SER A 19 -2.54 -28.32 33.39
CA SER A 19 -1.42 -29.26 33.36
C SER A 19 -0.74 -29.34 31.98
N VAL A 20 -1.51 -29.29 30.89
CA VAL A 20 -0.99 -29.28 29.52
C VAL A 20 -0.37 -27.93 29.20
N ALA A 21 -1.00 -26.84 29.65
CA ALA A 21 -0.51 -25.49 29.46
C ALA A 21 0.87 -25.30 30.11
N SER A 22 1.00 -25.64 31.39
CA SER A 22 2.27 -25.57 32.14
C SER A 22 3.40 -26.34 31.45
N LYS A 23 3.11 -27.52 30.89
CA LYS A 23 4.10 -28.37 30.23
C LYS A 23 4.54 -27.86 28.86
N ILE A 24 3.62 -27.25 28.11
CA ILE A 24 3.93 -26.56 26.85
C ILE A 24 4.80 -25.33 27.13
N GLN A 25 4.46 -24.56 28.15
CA GLN A 25 5.20 -23.37 28.54
C GLN A 25 6.65 -23.70 28.96
N GLN A 26 6.86 -24.74 29.78
CA GLN A 26 8.20 -25.21 30.13
C GLN A 26 9.05 -25.58 28.90
N VAL A 27 8.45 -26.21 27.89
CA VAL A 27 9.15 -26.55 26.64
C VAL A 27 9.47 -25.31 25.82
N ILE A 28 8.56 -24.33 25.74
CA ILE A 28 8.79 -23.06 25.04
C ILE A 28 9.90 -22.25 25.72
N GLU A 29 9.85 -22.12 27.04
CA GLU A 29 10.89 -21.45 27.84
C GLU A 29 12.24 -22.16 27.68
N GLY A 30 12.26 -23.49 27.67
CA GLY A 30 13.45 -24.27 27.36
C GLY A 30 14.01 -23.97 25.96
N LEU A 31 13.16 -23.90 24.93
CA LEU A 31 13.57 -23.57 23.56
C LEU A 31 14.11 -22.15 23.39
N LEU A 32 13.59 -21.19 24.17
CA LEU A 32 14.05 -19.80 24.19
C LEU A 32 15.36 -19.64 24.97
N ASN A 33 15.53 -20.42 26.04
CA ASN A 33 16.66 -20.31 26.97
C ASN A 33 17.85 -21.23 26.62
N THR A 34 17.76 -22.06 25.56
CA THR A 34 18.83 -23.01 25.24
C THR A 34 20.14 -22.34 24.79
N SER A 35 21.05 -22.21 25.75
CA SER A 35 22.45 -22.61 25.59
C SER A 35 22.58 -24.13 25.77
N SER A 36 22.79 -24.86 24.67
CA SER A 36 23.39 -26.21 24.55
C SER A 36 22.56 -27.50 24.42
N GLU A 37 21.23 -27.56 24.59
CA GLU A 37 20.50 -28.81 24.28
C GLU A 37 20.11 -28.92 22.79
N THR A 38 20.49 -30.04 22.16
CA THR A 38 20.17 -30.31 20.75
C THR A 38 18.75 -30.86 20.60
N VAL A 39 17.81 -29.98 20.27
CA VAL A 39 16.42 -30.36 20.00
C VAL A 39 16.27 -31.00 18.62
N ARG A 40 15.76 -32.24 18.57
CA ARG A 40 15.50 -32.97 17.30
C ARG A 40 14.08 -32.73 16.81
N LEU A 41 13.94 -32.00 15.70
CA LEU A 41 12.67 -31.82 14.99
C LEU A 41 12.41 -32.96 14.00
N LYS A 42 11.16 -33.43 13.91
CA LYS A 42 10.74 -34.39 12.88
C LYS A 42 10.09 -33.65 11.71
N ALA A 43 10.72 -33.72 10.54
CA ALA A 43 10.15 -33.18 9.31
C ALA A 43 8.91 -33.99 8.88
N LYS A 44 7.88 -33.30 8.43
CA LYS A 44 6.66 -33.85 7.85
C LYS A 44 6.21 -32.99 6.67
N THR A 45 5.52 -33.57 5.72
CA THR A 45 4.90 -32.86 4.61
C THR A 45 3.38 -32.86 4.84
N PHE A 46 2.76 -31.68 4.77
CA PHE A 46 1.31 -31.50 4.85
C PHE A 46 0.89 -30.45 3.82
N MET A 47 -0.13 -30.75 3.01
CA MET A 47 -0.64 -29.84 1.96
C MET A 47 0.51 -29.22 1.13
N ASP A 48 1.42 -30.06 0.65
CA ASP A 48 2.63 -29.69 -0.11
C ASP A 48 3.65 -28.78 0.59
N LYS A 49 3.44 -28.45 1.87
CA LYS A 49 4.38 -27.68 2.69
C LYS A 49 5.17 -28.59 3.64
N LYS A 50 6.48 -28.34 3.75
CA LYS A 50 7.39 -29.06 4.66
C LYS A 50 7.43 -28.36 6.02
N VAL A 51 6.84 -29.00 7.02
CA VAL A 51 6.84 -28.52 8.41
C VAL A 51 7.67 -29.42 9.30
N TYR A 52 8.06 -28.90 10.47
CA TYR A 52 8.94 -29.53 11.43
C TYR A 52 8.22 -29.63 12.76
N THR A 53 8.08 -30.83 13.32
CA THR A 53 7.31 -31.03 14.54
C THR A 53 8.18 -31.40 15.72
N LEU A 54 7.88 -30.84 16.90
CA LEU A 54 8.42 -31.26 18.18
C LEU A 54 7.31 -31.90 19.01
N LYS A 55 7.55 -33.11 19.52
CA LYS A 55 6.58 -33.81 20.36
C LYS A 55 6.70 -33.31 21.79
N VAL A 56 5.61 -32.79 22.36
CA VAL A 56 5.55 -32.32 23.75
C VAL A 56 4.92 -33.39 24.65
N MET A 57 3.85 -34.04 24.19
CA MET A 57 3.16 -35.14 24.88
C MET A 57 2.73 -36.24 23.90
N LYS A 58 2.08 -37.31 24.38
CA LYS A 58 1.62 -38.44 23.53
C LYS A 58 0.86 -37.96 22.30
N SER A 59 -0.07 -37.01 22.48
CA SER A 59 -0.97 -36.52 21.43
C SER A 59 -0.73 -35.05 21.02
N HIS A 60 0.22 -34.35 21.64
CA HIS A 60 0.43 -32.91 21.45
C HIS A 60 1.78 -32.60 20.80
N ARG A 61 1.79 -31.68 19.83
CA ARG A 61 2.99 -31.31 19.08
C ARG A 61 3.06 -29.81 18.79
N LEU A 62 4.26 -29.26 18.87
CA LEU A 62 4.58 -27.95 18.32
C LEU A 62 4.90 -28.10 16.83
N ILE A 63 4.43 -27.17 16.01
CA ILE A 63 4.66 -27.14 14.57
C ILE A 63 5.51 -25.92 14.22
N PHE A 64 6.63 -26.17 13.58
CA PHE A 64 7.58 -25.18 13.12
C PHE A 64 7.69 -25.19 11.60
N GLU A 65 7.93 -24.01 11.04
CA GLU A 65 8.30 -23.86 9.64
C GLU A 65 9.76 -23.40 9.57
N LYS A 66 10.54 -24.00 8.66
CA LYS A 66 11.92 -23.56 8.43
C LYS A 66 11.91 -22.32 7.57
N ILE A 67 12.40 -21.22 8.12
CA ILE A 67 12.62 -19.98 7.38
C ILE A 67 13.97 -20.10 6.68
N ASN A 68 13.94 -20.06 5.35
CA ASN A 68 15.16 -19.95 4.56
C ASN A 68 15.60 -18.48 4.55
N ASN A 69 16.35 -18.07 5.56
CA ASN A 69 17.18 -16.89 5.46
C ASN A 69 18.32 -17.21 4.49
N ARG A 70 18.07 -17.11 3.17
CA ARG A 70 19.15 -17.17 2.18
C ARG A 70 20.00 -15.91 2.37
N PRO A 71 21.28 -16.01 2.73
CA PRO A 71 22.17 -14.86 2.65
C PRO A 71 22.29 -14.46 1.18
N LEU A 72 22.11 -13.16 0.89
CA LEU A 72 22.17 -12.57 -0.45
C LEU A 72 23.47 -12.89 -1.22
N SER A 73 24.52 -13.37 -0.55
CA SER A 73 25.82 -13.70 -1.15
C SER A 73 25.84 -14.94 -2.05
N LYS A 74 24.84 -15.85 -1.95
CA LYS A 74 24.83 -17.12 -2.73
C LYS A 74 24.06 -17.08 -4.05
N LEU A 75 23.47 -15.95 -4.43
CA LEU A 75 22.88 -15.78 -5.76
C LEU A 75 23.92 -15.35 -6.82
N ALA A 76 25.17 -15.09 -6.41
CA ALA A 76 26.23 -14.64 -7.31
C ALA A 76 27.14 -15.76 -7.85
N GLU A 77 27.02 -17.01 -7.37
CA GLU A 77 28.00 -18.07 -7.67
C GLU A 77 27.60 -19.07 -8.76
N GLU A 78 26.34 -19.06 -9.23
CA GLU A 78 25.87 -19.99 -10.27
C GLU A 78 25.97 -19.47 -11.72
N SER A 79 26.52 -18.27 -11.97
CA SER A 79 26.87 -17.82 -13.33
C SER A 79 28.36 -18.03 -13.63
N LYS A 80 28.82 -19.28 -13.68
CA LYS A 80 30.13 -19.66 -14.24
C LYS A 80 29.95 -20.37 -15.57
N VAL A 81 29.87 -19.63 -16.68
CA VAL A 81 30.38 -20.06 -18.00
C VAL A 81 30.87 -18.86 -18.83
N ARG A 82 32.20 -18.85 -19.00
CA ARG A 82 33.05 -18.40 -20.12
C ARG A 82 32.81 -17.05 -20.83
N GLY A 83 33.85 -16.21 -20.76
CA GLY A 83 34.15 -15.23 -21.80
C GLY A 83 35.17 -14.17 -21.38
N ASN A 84 36.45 -14.55 -21.27
CA ASN A 84 37.56 -13.61 -21.18
C ASN A 84 37.57 -12.66 -22.40
N VAL A 85 37.47 -11.34 -22.19
CA VAL A 85 38.21 -10.36 -23.00
C VAL A 85 38.60 -9.17 -22.10
N ALA A 86 39.89 -9.06 -21.84
CA ALA A 86 40.52 -7.88 -21.29
C ALA A 86 40.41 -6.70 -22.26
N ARG A 87 40.03 -5.51 -21.79
CA ARG A 87 40.49 -4.25 -22.39
C ARG A 87 40.81 -3.22 -21.31
N ARG A 88 42.09 -2.85 -21.32
CA ARG A 88 42.73 -1.74 -20.62
C ARG A 88 42.20 -0.41 -21.15
N THR A 89 42.15 0.60 -20.29
CA THR A 89 42.47 1.98 -20.67
C THR A 89 43.11 2.67 -19.46
N ALA A 90 44.25 3.31 -19.70
CA ALA A 90 45.17 3.85 -18.71
C ALA A 90 45.27 5.38 -18.84
N VAL A 91 46.05 5.96 -17.90
CA VAL A 91 46.74 7.27 -17.92
C VAL A 91 45.89 8.40 -17.32
N TYR A 92 46.28 9.09 -16.22
CA TYR A 92 47.54 9.84 -16.00
C TYR A 92 48.18 9.71 -14.59
N THR A 93 49.50 9.97 -14.60
CA THR A 93 50.61 10.01 -13.61
C THR A 93 50.46 11.06 -12.49
N SER A 94 51.19 11.05 -11.35
CA SER A 94 52.68 11.14 -11.22
C SER A 94 53.24 10.91 -9.78
N VAL A 95 54.37 10.16 -9.71
CA VAL A 95 55.61 10.37 -8.89
C VAL A 95 55.51 10.14 -7.35
N HIS A 96 56.40 9.43 -6.62
CA HIS A 96 57.81 9.02 -6.73
C HIS A 96 58.06 7.67 -5.99
N GLU A 97 59.18 7.04 -6.35
CA GLU A 97 59.91 5.88 -5.78
C GLU A 97 60.00 5.87 -4.23
N ASP A 98 60.13 4.76 -3.50
CA ASP A 98 61.08 3.67 -3.65
C ASP A 98 60.77 2.53 -2.65
N SER A 99 61.50 1.42 -2.78
CA SER A 99 61.73 0.35 -1.77
C SER A 99 60.90 -0.94 -1.87
N SER A 100 61.52 -1.90 -2.54
CA SER A 100 61.44 -3.34 -2.35
C SER A 100 61.38 -3.79 -0.89
N THR A 101 60.36 -4.58 -0.53
CA THR A 101 60.48 -5.67 0.45
C THR A 101 59.63 -6.86 -0.03
N THR A 102 60.32 -7.89 -0.48
CA THR A 102 59.79 -9.27 -0.54
C THR A 102 59.37 -9.69 0.86
N LEU A 103 58.07 -9.95 1.05
CA LEU A 103 57.55 -10.65 2.23
C LEU A 103 56.70 -11.83 1.77
N THR A 104 57.34 -12.99 1.85
CA THR A 104 56.77 -14.32 1.77
C THR A 104 55.67 -14.45 2.82
N LYS A 105 54.40 -14.44 2.41
CA LYS A 105 53.32 -15.05 3.18
C LYS A 105 52.56 -15.99 2.27
N GLN A 106 52.90 -17.27 2.42
CA GLN A 106 52.06 -18.40 2.04
C GLN A 106 50.62 -18.09 2.42
N PHE A 107 49.72 -18.04 1.45
CA PHE A 107 48.30 -18.18 1.73
C PHE A 107 48.09 -19.62 2.21
N ALA A 108 47.68 -19.74 3.46
CA ALA A 108 47.16 -20.99 3.98
C ALA A 108 46.01 -21.44 3.08
N SER A 109 46.15 -22.65 2.57
CA SER A 109 45.09 -23.45 1.97
C SER A 109 43.88 -23.52 2.90
N SER A 110 42.69 -23.36 2.31
CA SER A 110 41.40 -23.86 2.80
C SER A 110 41.09 -23.58 4.28
N VAL A 111 40.39 -22.47 4.55
CA VAL A 111 39.48 -22.45 5.69
C VAL A 111 38.29 -23.33 5.32
N GLU A 112 38.27 -24.57 5.82
CA GLU A 112 37.03 -25.34 5.90
C GLU A 112 36.07 -24.56 6.80
N PHE A 113 35.10 -23.86 6.20
CA PHE A 113 33.91 -23.46 6.91
C PHE A 113 33.07 -24.72 7.14
N ARG A 114 33.39 -25.45 8.21
CA ARG A 114 32.40 -26.27 8.91
C ARG A 114 31.47 -25.32 9.64
N ASP A 115 30.38 -24.92 8.99
CA ASP A 115 29.13 -24.64 9.69
C ASP A 115 27.97 -24.94 8.76
N LYS A 116 27.24 -26.00 9.10
CA LYS A 116 25.94 -26.29 8.49
C LYS A 116 25.05 -25.07 8.75
N PRO A 117 24.30 -24.56 7.76
CA PRO A 117 23.40 -23.43 8.01
C PRO A 117 22.40 -23.82 9.10
N HIS A 118 22.52 -23.18 10.27
CA HIS A 118 21.52 -23.26 11.32
C HIS A 118 20.24 -22.66 10.76
N GLY A 119 19.30 -23.51 10.36
CA GLY A 119 17.97 -23.06 9.94
C GLY A 119 17.29 -22.31 11.07
N ASP A 120 16.67 -21.18 10.76
CA ASP A 120 15.73 -20.54 11.66
C ASP A 120 14.37 -21.22 11.53
N TYR A 121 13.73 -21.49 12.66
CA TYR A 121 12.48 -22.23 12.75
C TYR A 121 11.46 -21.36 13.49
N LEU A 122 10.37 -21.01 12.81
CA LEU A 122 9.29 -20.22 13.37
C LEU A 122 8.18 -21.13 13.86
N LEU A 123 7.76 -20.97 15.11
CA LEU A 123 6.59 -21.67 15.64
C LEU A 123 5.33 -21.14 14.94
N ARG A 124 4.63 -22.01 14.21
CA ARG A 124 3.41 -21.68 13.48
C ARG A 124 2.14 -22.04 14.22
N GLY A 125 2.19 -23.07 15.05
CA GLY A 125 1.01 -23.51 15.78
C GLY A 125 1.28 -24.71 16.69
N ILE A 126 0.24 -25.08 17.44
CA ILE A 126 0.26 -26.20 18.38
C ILE A 126 -0.86 -27.17 17.98
N ALA A 127 -0.48 -28.36 17.53
CA ALA A 127 -1.45 -29.43 17.28
C ALA A 127 -1.77 -30.14 18.60
N LEU A 128 -2.95 -29.84 19.15
CA LEU A 128 -3.55 -30.59 20.24
C LEU A 128 -4.20 -31.85 19.65
N ASN A 129 -3.98 -33.01 20.28
CA ASN A 129 -4.54 -34.30 19.85
C ASN A 129 -4.36 -34.67 18.36
N HIS A 130 -3.23 -34.28 17.75
CA HIS A 130 -2.96 -34.49 16.32
C HIS A 130 -3.95 -33.83 15.36
N ASP A 131 -4.70 -32.81 15.80
CA ASP A 131 -5.50 -31.98 14.91
C ASP A 131 -4.60 -30.97 14.17
N TYR A 132 -3.92 -31.46 13.14
CA TYR A 132 -3.03 -30.65 12.30
C TYR A 132 -3.80 -29.67 11.42
N ASN A 133 -5.08 -29.94 11.14
CA ASN A 133 -5.90 -29.05 10.32
C ASN A 133 -6.18 -27.74 11.07
N LYS A 134 -6.56 -27.78 12.35
CA LYS A 134 -6.70 -26.57 13.16
C LYS A 134 -5.39 -25.83 13.39
N ALA A 135 -4.28 -26.56 13.54
CA ALA A 135 -2.98 -25.95 13.78
C ALA A 135 -2.31 -25.37 12.51
N LEU A 136 -2.76 -25.76 11.31
CA LEU A 136 -2.24 -25.29 10.03
C LEU A 136 -3.20 -24.35 9.28
N ASN A 137 -4.51 -24.36 9.59
CA ASN A 137 -5.53 -23.46 9.04
C ASN A 137 -5.64 -22.13 9.82
N TRP A 138 -4.68 -21.83 10.68
CA TRP A 138 -4.74 -20.63 11.51
C TRP A 138 -4.18 -19.41 10.76
N GLN A 139 -4.97 -18.32 10.73
CA GLN A 139 -4.63 -17.07 10.05
C GLN A 139 -3.48 -16.31 10.74
N PRO A 140 -2.75 -15.43 10.02
CA PRO A 140 -1.78 -14.53 10.64
C PRO A 140 -2.47 -13.58 11.64
N ILE A 141 -1.89 -13.40 12.83
CA ILE A 141 -2.36 -12.46 13.85
C ILE A 141 -2.24 -11.01 13.33
N GLN A 142 -3.35 -10.42 12.90
CA GLN A 142 -3.63 -8.98 13.09
C GLN A 142 -4.62 -8.74 14.25
N GLU A 143 -5.25 -9.78 14.79
CA GLU A 143 -6.08 -9.68 16.00
C GLU A 143 -5.25 -9.97 17.25
N LEU A 144 -4.59 -8.95 17.82
CA LEU A 144 -4.29 -8.81 19.27
C LEU A 144 -3.49 -7.52 19.52
N THR A 145 -4.07 -6.38 19.17
CA THR A 145 -3.73 -5.06 19.76
C THR A 145 -4.77 -4.59 20.79
N LYS A 146 -5.71 -5.45 21.19
CA LYS A 146 -6.71 -5.15 22.25
C LYS A 146 -6.24 -5.45 23.68
N SER A 147 -4.96 -5.63 23.95
CA SER A 147 -4.50 -5.77 25.34
C SER A 147 -3.17 -5.08 25.58
N ALA A 148 -3.19 -3.77 25.35
CA ALA A 148 -2.36 -2.81 26.07
C ALA A 148 -3.14 -1.49 26.24
N GLU A 149 -4.42 -1.59 26.59
CA GLU A 149 -5.06 -0.55 27.39
C GLU A 149 -4.43 -0.62 28.78
N THR A 150 -3.25 -0.03 28.89
CA THR A 150 -2.97 0.71 30.11
C THR A 150 -4.07 1.75 30.16
N LEU A 151 -5.02 1.58 31.08
CA LEU A 151 -5.94 2.60 31.54
C LEU A 151 -5.11 3.83 31.92
N VAL A 152 -4.82 4.66 30.94
CA VAL A 152 -4.69 6.07 31.17
C VAL A 152 -6.11 6.55 31.02
N GLU A 153 -6.79 6.72 32.15
CA GLU A 153 -7.89 7.67 32.23
C GLU A 153 -7.30 9.03 31.85
N THR A 154 -7.25 9.32 30.55
CA THR A 154 -7.27 10.70 30.11
C THR A 154 -8.74 11.08 30.07
N ASP A 155 -9.17 11.86 31.06
CA ASP A 155 -10.25 12.84 30.93
C ASP A 155 -9.93 13.76 29.74
N SER A 156 -10.00 13.25 28.52
CA SER A 156 -10.05 14.09 27.33
C SER A 156 -11.49 14.12 26.92
N ASP A 157 -12.14 15.27 27.15
CA ASP A 157 -13.33 15.69 26.42
C ASP A 157 -13.21 15.16 24.99
N ALA A 158 -14.10 14.25 24.58
CA ALA A 158 -14.09 13.74 23.22
C ALA A 158 -14.35 14.95 22.33
N ASP A 159 -13.34 15.39 21.57
CA ASP A 159 -13.49 16.50 20.64
C ASP A 159 -14.64 16.14 19.67
N GLU A 160 -15.77 16.83 19.74
CA GLU A 160 -16.86 16.71 18.78
C GLU A 160 -16.50 17.45 17.49
N PHE A 161 -16.76 16.81 16.35
CA PHE A 161 -16.52 17.39 15.02
C PHE A 161 -17.80 17.44 14.20
N TYR A 162 -17.93 18.50 13.41
CA TYR A 162 -19.14 18.74 12.63
C TYR A 162 -19.00 18.15 11.23
N PHE A 163 -19.89 17.24 10.87
CA PHE A 163 -19.91 16.58 9.56
C PHE A 163 -21.32 16.17 9.18
N ASP A 164 -21.68 16.36 7.91
CA ASP A 164 -23.03 16.04 7.39
C ASP A 164 -24.17 16.60 8.26
N ARG A 165 -23.98 17.83 8.75
CA ARG A 165 -24.92 18.56 9.61
C ARG A 165 -25.17 17.97 10.99
N GLU A 166 -24.32 17.04 11.42
CA GLU A 166 -24.37 16.42 12.74
C GLU A 166 -23.01 16.56 13.44
N TRP A 167 -23.02 16.54 14.77
CA TRP A 167 -21.81 16.42 15.57
C TRP A 167 -21.50 14.94 15.74
N LEU A 168 -20.32 14.52 15.29
CA LEU A 168 -19.86 13.15 15.34
C LEU A 168 -18.64 13.03 16.26
N GLU A 169 -18.63 11.95 17.04
CA GLU A 169 -17.49 11.58 17.85
C GLU A 169 -16.51 10.71 17.03
N PRO A 170 -15.22 11.07 17.01
CA PRO A 170 -14.20 10.25 16.35
C PRO A 170 -13.95 8.96 17.13
N THR A 171 -13.68 7.87 16.41
CA THR A 171 -13.14 6.63 17.01
C THR A 171 -11.82 6.89 17.73
N LEU A 172 -11.41 6.00 18.64
CA LEU A 172 -10.13 6.10 19.36
C LEU A 172 -8.92 6.31 18.42
N VAL A 173 -8.87 5.62 17.28
CA VAL A 173 -7.78 5.77 16.30
C VAL A 173 -7.83 7.14 15.62
N GLN A 174 -9.02 7.59 15.20
CA GLN A 174 -9.21 8.92 14.62
C GLN A 174 -8.88 10.02 15.63
N ASN A 175 -9.27 9.87 16.90
CA ASN A 175 -9.00 10.84 17.94
C ASN A 175 -7.51 10.88 18.28
N SER A 176 -6.86 9.72 18.41
CA SER A 176 -5.40 9.63 18.56
C SER A 176 -4.67 10.31 17.41
N PHE A 177 -5.14 10.14 16.17
CA PHE A 177 -4.59 10.82 15.01
C PHE A 177 -4.74 12.34 15.12
N LEU A 178 -5.94 12.83 15.47
CA LEU A 178 -6.26 14.25 15.63
C LEU A 178 -5.51 14.91 16.79
N CYS A 179 -5.16 14.17 17.84
CA CYS A 179 -4.49 14.70 19.04
C CYS A 179 -2.95 14.59 18.97
N SER A 180 -2.41 13.71 18.13
CA SER A 180 -0.97 13.58 17.95
C SER A 180 -0.35 14.75 17.17
N GLU A 181 0.93 15.05 17.44
CA GLU A 181 1.71 15.88 16.51
C GLU A 181 1.92 15.09 15.21
N MET A 182 1.14 15.46 14.19
CA MET A 182 1.21 14.81 12.88
C MET A 182 2.56 15.02 12.21
N SER A 183 3.09 13.93 11.65
CA SER A 183 4.24 13.97 10.76
C SER A 183 3.77 14.12 9.32
N TYR A 184 4.49 14.92 8.53
CA TYR A 184 4.11 15.21 7.16
C TYR A 184 5.23 14.83 6.18
N PRO A 185 4.90 14.32 4.98
CA PRO A 185 3.55 13.94 4.53
C PRO A 185 3.00 12.70 5.25
N HIS A 186 1.67 12.58 5.34
CA HIS A 186 0.99 11.45 6.00
C HIS A 186 -0.03 10.79 5.06
N LEU A 187 -0.08 9.47 5.04
CA LEU A 187 -1.08 8.66 4.34
C LEU A 187 -2.01 7.98 5.34
N VAL A 188 -3.31 8.23 5.20
CA VAL A 188 -4.37 7.59 5.96
C VAL A 188 -5.12 6.64 5.03
N VAL A 189 -5.08 5.35 5.34
CA VAL A 189 -5.79 4.31 4.59
C VAL A 189 -6.88 3.71 5.46
N GLY A 190 -7.99 3.32 4.87
CA GLY A 190 -9.04 2.61 5.60
C GLY A 190 -10.15 2.14 4.68
N ALA A 191 -10.96 1.21 5.18
CA ALA A 191 -12.07 0.60 4.47
C ALA A 191 -13.15 1.61 4.03
N PRO A 192 -14.09 1.22 3.14
CA PRO A 192 -15.28 2.02 2.88
C PRO A 192 -16.04 2.30 4.17
N GLY A 193 -16.39 3.57 4.39
CA GLY A 193 -17.09 3.98 5.61
C GLY A 193 -16.24 4.09 6.87
N ALA A 194 -14.90 4.00 6.78
CA ALA A 194 -14.00 4.22 7.92
C ALA A 194 -13.84 5.68 8.37
N GLY A 195 -14.62 6.61 7.79
CA GLY A 195 -14.57 8.03 8.16
C GLY A 195 -13.33 8.79 7.66
N LYS A 196 -12.73 8.38 6.53
CA LYS A 196 -11.57 9.09 5.93
C LYS A 196 -11.85 10.55 5.62
N THR A 197 -12.92 10.82 4.87
CA THR A 197 -13.38 12.17 4.53
C THR A 197 -13.76 12.98 5.76
N PHE A 198 -14.42 12.34 6.74
CA PHE A 198 -14.72 12.95 8.04
C PHE A 198 -13.44 13.38 8.77
N LEU A 199 -12.43 12.51 8.81
CA LEU A 199 -11.15 12.79 9.43
C LEU A 199 -10.41 13.92 8.73
N ALA A 200 -10.44 13.96 7.38
CA ALA A 200 -9.87 15.04 6.60
C ALA A 200 -10.47 16.40 7.00
N LEU A 201 -11.80 16.49 7.07
CA LEU A 201 -12.47 17.71 7.52
C LEU A 201 -12.18 18.04 8.98
N SER A 202 -12.17 17.05 9.86
CA SER A 202 -11.89 17.23 11.30
C SER A 202 -10.50 17.83 11.52
N VAL A 203 -9.50 17.40 10.75
CA VAL A 203 -8.15 18.01 10.78
C VAL A 203 -8.20 19.47 10.34
N MET A 204 -8.90 19.78 9.24
CA MET A 204 -9.03 21.15 8.74
C MET A 204 -9.71 22.06 9.78
N GLN A 205 -10.78 21.57 10.40
CA GLN A 205 -11.53 22.27 11.44
C GLN A 205 -10.67 22.51 12.69
N LYS A 206 -9.94 21.49 13.15
CA LYS A 206 -9.01 21.60 14.28
C LYS A 206 -7.90 22.63 14.01
N LEU A 207 -7.32 22.60 12.81
CA LEU A 207 -6.29 23.56 12.42
C LEU A 207 -6.83 24.99 12.37
N ALA A 208 -8.02 25.18 11.80
CA ALA A 208 -8.69 26.48 11.72
C ALA A 208 -9.02 27.04 13.12
N ARG A 209 -9.57 26.23 14.03
CA ARG A 209 -9.84 26.62 15.43
C ARG A 209 -8.57 27.02 16.15
N LYS A 210 -7.50 26.21 16.05
CA LYS A 210 -6.19 26.52 16.65
C LYS A 210 -5.63 27.84 16.10
N HIS A 211 -5.75 28.05 14.79
CA HIS A 211 -5.27 29.26 14.14
C HIS A 211 -6.03 30.52 14.57
N GLN A 212 -7.33 30.44 14.83
CA GLN A 212 -8.10 31.57 15.35
C GLN A 212 -7.63 32.03 16.73
N GLN A 213 -7.05 31.13 17.53
CA GLN A 213 -6.55 31.43 18.87
C GLN A 213 -5.12 31.99 18.86
N THR A 214 -4.25 31.46 17.98
CA THR A 214 -2.80 31.73 18.04
C THR A 214 -2.21 32.32 16.76
N GLY A 215 -3.00 32.41 15.70
CA GLY A 215 -2.56 32.86 14.37
C GLY A 215 -2.31 34.36 14.29
N GLN A 216 -1.54 34.77 13.28
CA GLN A 216 -1.27 36.18 12.98
C GLN A 216 -1.42 36.52 11.50
N ALA A 217 -1.30 35.53 10.61
CA ALA A 217 -1.38 35.68 9.16
C ALA A 217 -2.53 34.84 8.61
N LEU A 218 -2.89 35.03 7.34
CA LEU A 218 -3.90 34.22 6.65
C LEU A 218 -3.51 32.74 6.63
N LEU A 219 -4.38 31.86 7.11
CA LEU A 219 -4.26 30.41 6.96
C LEU A 219 -4.96 29.95 5.67
N LYS A 220 -4.23 29.32 4.75
CA LYS A 220 -4.79 28.76 3.52
C LYS A 220 -4.80 27.23 3.57
N ILE A 221 -5.98 26.62 3.53
CA ILE A 221 -6.14 25.16 3.53
C ILE A 221 -6.72 24.73 2.18
N LEU A 222 -6.17 23.69 1.58
CA LEU A 222 -6.73 23.05 0.38
C LEU A 222 -7.34 21.70 0.73
N TYR A 223 -8.59 21.50 0.37
CA TYR A 223 -9.22 20.19 0.24
C TYR A 223 -9.36 19.83 -1.24
N ILE A 224 -8.89 18.64 -1.60
CA ILE A 224 -8.90 18.17 -2.98
C ILE A 224 -9.41 16.73 -3.07
N THR A 225 -10.24 16.45 -4.07
CA THR A 225 -10.79 15.11 -4.35
C THR A 225 -10.98 14.92 -5.85
N SER A 226 -11.16 13.69 -6.32
CA SER A 226 -11.55 13.41 -7.70
C SER A 226 -13.06 13.55 -7.95
N GLN A 227 -13.87 13.58 -6.89
CA GLN A 227 -15.34 13.54 -6.98
C GLN A 227 -15.98 14.93 -6.84
N GLU A 228 -16.56 15.46 -7.92
CA GLU A 228 -17.22 16.77 -7.90
C GLU A 228 -18.44 16.84 -6.97
N ASN A 229 -19.24 15.78 -6.92
CA ASN A 229 -20.43 15.74 -6.06
C ASN A 229 -20.03 15.82 -4.58
N LEU A 230 -19.01 15.04 -4.19
CA LEU A 230 -18.42 15.10 -2.85
C LEU A 230 -17.88 16.49 -2.55
N LEU A 231 -17.17 17.12 -3.50
CA LEU A 231 -16.62 18.46 -3.31
C LEU A 231 -17.70 19.51 -2.99
N ARG A 232 -18.85 19.44 -3.66
CA ARG A 232 -19.98 20.35 -3.41
C ARG A 232 -20.54 20.17 -2.00
N GLU A 233 -20.71 18.92 -1.56
CA GLU A 233 -21.23 18.59 -0.24
C GLU A 233 -20.27 19.04 0.87
N ILE A 234 -18.99 18.71 0.73
CA ILE A 234 -17.94 19.09 1.69
C ILE A 234 -17.81 20.61 1.81
N LYS A 235 -17.88 21.33 0.68
CA LYS A 235 -17.87 22.80 0.68
C LYS A 235 -19.08 23.37 1.41
N GLN A 236 -20.27 22.80 1.23
CA GLN A 236 -21.47 23.25 1.95
C GLN A 236 -21.33 23.01 3.46
N ASN A 237 -20.85 21.83 3.86
CA ASN A 237 -20.61 21.49 5.26
C ASN A 237 -19.59 22.44 5.91
N TRP A 238 -18.50 22.76 5.19
CA TRP A 238 -17.52 23.74 5.65
C TRP A 238 -18.12 25.12 5.85
N VAL A 239 -18.90 25.64 4.89
CA VAL A 239 -19.48 27.00 4.98
C VAL A 239 -20.46 27.12 6.14
N VAL A 240 -21.23 26.07 6.43
CA VAL A 240 -22.14 26.07 7.60
C VAL A 240 -21.32 26.11 8.88
N TRP A 241 -20.32 25.24 9.00
CA TRP A 241 -19.44 25.15 10.17
C TRP A 241 -18.63 26.44 10.40
N GLU A 242 -18.05 27.02 9.35
CA GLU A 242 -17.26 28.26 9.42
C GLU A 242 -18.07 29.41 9.99
N LYS A 243 -19.35 29.53 9.60
CA LYS A 243 -20.25 30.58 10.11
C LYS A 243 -20.62 30.40 11.58
N THR A 244 -20.66 29.16 12.07
CA THR A 244 -21.05 28.88 13.45
C THR A 244 -19.86 28.89 14.40
N GLU A 245 -18.67 28.47 13.93
CA GLU A 245 -17.52 28.18 14.79
C GLU A 245 -16.36 29.18 14.68
N LEU A 246 -16.22 29.87 13.55
CA LEU A 246 -15.11 30.80 13.34
C LEU A 246 -15.55 32.25 13.59
N ASN A 247 -14.68 33.01 14.25
CA ASN A 247 -14.92 34.43 14.50
C ASN A 247 -14.34 35.26 13.35
N ILE A 248 -15.18 36.08 12.74
CA ILE A 248 -14.79 36.92 11.60
C ILE A 248 -13.74 38.00 11.95
N ASN A 249 -13.61 38.33 13.24
CA ASN A 249 -12.66 39.34 13.74
C ASN A 249 -11.27 38.76 14.08
N ASN A 250 -11.13 37.44 14.02
CA ASN A 250 -9.88 36.74 14.29
C ASN A 250 -9.09 36.50 12.98
N PRO A 251 -7.83 36.02 13.05
CA PRO A 251 -7.03 35.70 11.86
C PRO A 251 -7.80 34.86 10.84
N TYR A 252 -7.81 35.33 9.60
CA TYR A 252 -8.67 34.78 8.56
C TYR A 252 -8.23 33.36 8.16
N VAL A 253 -9.21 32.47 8.03
CA VAL A 253 -9.03 31.13 7.50
C VAL A 253 -9.64 31.09 6.11
N TYR A 254 -8.89 30.62 5.14
CA TYR A 254 -9.36 30.47 3.76
C TYR A 254 -9.22 29.03 3.31
N ALA A 255 -10.34 28.32 3.26
CA ALA A 255 -10.41 26.97 2.73
C ALA A 255 -10.77 26.98 1.25
N VAL A 256 -9.97 26.27 0.45
CA VAL A 256 -10.17 26.10 -0.99
C VAL A 256 -10.59 24.66 -1.25
N PHE A 257 -11.63 24.50 -2.06
CA PHE A 257 -12.20 23.21 -2.45
C PHE A 257 -12.12 23.11 -3.97
N MET A 258 -11.36 22.16 -4.50
CA MET A 258 -11.23 21.92 -5.95
C MET A 258 -11.02 20.45 -6.26
N THR A 259 -11.13 20.07 -7.53
CA THR A 259 -10.73 18.73 -7.97
C THR A 259 -9.25 18.66 -8.32
N TYR A 260 -8.70 17.45 -8.40
CA TYR A 260 -7.34 17.22 -8.93
C TYR A 260 -7.18 17.87 -10.31
N GLU A 261 -8.14 17.68 -11.21
CA GLU A 261 -8.11 18.24 -12.55
C GLU A 261 -8.07 19.78 -12.53
N THR A 262 -8.87 20.41 -11.67
CA THR A 262 -8.87 21.88 -11.52
C THR A 262 -7.53 22.39 -10.98
N LEU A 263 -6.97 21.78 -9.93
CA LEU A 263 -5.67 22.19 -9.38
C LEU A 263 -4.57 22.12 -10.45
N LEU A 264 -4.59 21.04 -11.22
CA LEU A 264 -3.62 20.79 -12.27
C LEU A 264 -3.81 21.82 -13.41
N ALA A 265 -5.05 22.13 -13.79
CA ALA A 265 -5.35 23.17 -14.76
C ALA A 265 -4.79 24.54 -14.34
N GLU A 266 -5.00 24.96 -13.09
CA GLU A 266 -4.50 26.25 -12.57
C GLU A 266 -2.97 26.34 -12.51
N ASN A 267 -2.29 25.23 -12.26
CA ASN A 267 -0.84 25.23 -11.96
C ASN A 267 0.04 24.87 -13.18
N TYR A 268 -0.55 24.35 -14.26
CA TYR A 268 0.15 24.11 -15.52
C TYR A 268 0.03 25.24 -16.55
N THR A 269 -0.75 26.28 -16.27
CA THR A 269 -0.96 27.44 -17.16
C THR A 269 0.20 28.43 -17.10
N ALA A 270 1.33 28.08 -17.71
CA ALA A 270 2.02 29.10 -18.50
C ALA A 270 1.11 29.43 -19.71
N PRO A 271 1.06 30.67 -20.22
CA PRO A 271 0.10 31.09 -21.26
C PRO A 271 0.13 30.25 -22.56
N THR A 272 1.16 29.45 -22.77
CA THR A 272 1.42 28.66 -23.99
C THR A 272 1.39 27.15 -23.78
N THR A 273 1.16 26.65 -22.56
CA THR A 273 1.18 25.22 -22.26
C THR A 273 -0.22 24.61 -22.38
N THR A 274 -0.35 23.55 -23.17
CA THR A 274 -1.63 22.83 -23.35
C THR A 274 -1.66 21.57 -22.50
N ILE A 275 -2.76 21.35 -21.78
CA ILE A 275 -2.99 20.12 -21.01
C ILE A 275 -3.68 19.10 -21.90
N LEU A 276 -3.12 17.90 -22.03
CA LEU A 276 -3.78 16.82 -22.76
C LEU A 276 -4.86 16.15 -21.91
N SER A 277 -5.95 15.77 -22.58
CA SER A 277 -6.90 14.83 -22.02
C SER A 277 -6.35 13.39 -22.01
N GLU A 278 -6.97 12.54 -21.20
CA GLU A 278 -6.65 11.10 -21.19
C GLU A 278 -6.90 10.45 -22.56
N GLU A 279 -7.98 10.82 -23.24
CA GLU A 279 -8.33 10.29 -24.55
C GLU A 279 -7.27 10.64 -25.62
N GLU A 280 -6.75 11.87 -25.59
CA GLU A 280 -5.67 12.28 -26.49
C GLU A 280 -4.39 11.46 -26.23
N LEU A 281 -4.06 11.22 -24.97
CA LEU A 281 -2.90 10.40 -24.60
C LEU A 281 -3.08 8.93 -25.03
N LEU A 282 -4.28 8.37 -24.86
CA LEU A 282 -4.64 7.04 -25.34
C LEU A 282 -4.51 6.93 -26.87
N ASN A 283 -4.89 7.97 -27.61
CA ASN A 283 -4.73 8.01 -29.07
C ASN A 283 -3.25 8.08 -29.49
N ILE A 284 -2.42 8.80 -28.73
CA ILE A 284 -0.97 8.81 -28.92
C ILE A 284 -0.41 7.40 -28.71
N ILE A 285 -0.75 6.73 -27.61
CA ILE A 285 -0.33 5.35 -27.30
C ILE A 285 -0.76 4.39 -28.40
N GLN A 286 -2.02 4.46 -28.84
CA GLN A 286 -2.56 3.63 -29.92
C GLN A 286 -1.73 3.78 -31.21
N SER A 287 -1.28 4.99 -31.53
CA SER A 287 -0.44 5.23 -32.71
C SER A 287 0.93 4.57 -32.62
N TYR A 288 1.52 4.47 -31.42
CA TYR A 288 2.78 3.76 -31.18
C TYR A 288 2.60 2.25 -31.31
N ILE A 289 1.54 1.69 -30.72
CA ILE A 289 1.18 0.27 -30.86
C ILE A 289 1.06 -0.09 -32.36
N GLN A 290 0.29 0.70 -33.12
CA GLN A 290 0.09 0.44 -34.56
C GLN A 290 1.36 0.55 -35.42
N ARG A 291 2.30 1.44 -35.05
CA ARG A 291 3.58 1.56 -35.78
C ARG A 291 4.43 0.32 -35.57
N GLN A 292 4.48 -0.18 -34.35
CA GLN A 292 5.31 -1.32 -34.04
C GLN A 292 4.76 -2.64 -34.61
N THR A 293 3.43 -2.81 -34.64
CA THR A 293 2.79 -3.96 -35.30
C THR A 293 3.05 -3.99 -36.80
N LYS A 294 3.21 -2.83 -37.46
CA LYS A 294 3.53 -2.74 -38.89
C LYS A 294 5.00 -3.09 -39.19
N THR A 295 5.92 -2.80 -38.27
CA THR A 295 7.34 -3.16 -38.41
C THR A 295 7.65 -4.61 -38.02
N ALA A 296 6.75 -5.27 -37.29
CA ALA A 296 6.93 -6.62 -36.76
C ALA A 296 6.51 -7.76 -37.71
N THR A 297 6.31 -7.50 -39.02
CA THR A 297 5.89 -8.50 -40.04
C THR A 297 6.92 -9.64 -40.29
N GLY A 298 7.83 -9.90 -39.36
CA GLY A 298 8.76 -11.04 -39.35
C GLY A 298 9.37 -11.37 -37.98
N ALA A 299 8.87 -10.83 -36.86
CA ALA A 299 9.37 -11.09 -35.50
C ALA A 299 8.35 -11.87 -34.65
N THR A 300 8.83 -12.86 -33.91
CA THR A 300 8.07 -13.97 -33.30
C THR A 300 7.29 -13.63 -32.03
N GLU A 301 7.37 -12.40 -31.50
CA GLU A 301 6.62 -11.99 -30.30
C GLU A 301 5.70 -10.82 -30.63
N THR A 302 4.40 -11.11 -30.71
CA THR A 302 3.36 -10.09 -30.86
C THR A 302 3.13 -9.41 -29.52
N ILE A 303 3.15 -8.08 -29.51
CA ILE A 303 2.81 -7.29 -28.32
C ILE A 303 1.32 -7.48 -28.05
N SER A 304 1.01 -8.05 -26.90
CA SER A 304 -0.36 -8.40 -26.52
C SER A 304 -1.09 -7.28 -25.78
N CYS A 305 -0.43 -6.16 -25.47
CA CYS A 305 -1.03 -5.12 -24.65
C CYS A 305 -1.90 -4.14 -25.45
N ASN A 306 -3.03 -3.75 -24.86
CA ASN A 306 -3.91 -2.72 -25.39
C ASN A 306 -3.51 -1.31 -24.89
N LYS A 307 -4.08 -0.26 -25.49
CA LYS A 307 -3.74 1.14 -25.16
C LYS A 307 -4.03 1.51 -23.70
N GLN A 308 -5.08 0.95 -23.10
CA GLN A 308 -5.44 1.19 -21.69
C GLN A 308 -4.43 0.54 -20.75
N GLU A 309 -4.05 -0.72 -20.99
CA GLU A 309 -3.03 -1.43 -20.21
C GLU A 309 -1.69 -0.69 -20.24
N VAL A 310 -1.27 -0.22 -21.42
CA VAL A 310 -0.03 0.57 -21.56
C VAL A 310 -0.12 1.87 -20.77
N LEU A 311 -1.23 2.61 -20.87
CA LEU A 311 -1.39 3.86 -20.12
C LEU A 311 -1.36 3.59 -18.62
N GLN A 312 -2.10 2.58 -18.15
CA GLN A 312 -2.19 2.24 -16.74
C GLN A 312 -0.82 1.85 -16.17
N GLU A 313 -0.06 1.01 -16.89
CA GLU A 313 1.30 0.64 -16.51
C GLU A 313 2.21 1.87 -16.42
N ILE A 314 2.16 2.74 -17.44
CA ILE A 314 2.93 3.98 -17.46
C ILE A 314 2.58 4.84 -16.24
N LEU A 315 1.32 4.99 -15.87
CA LEU A 315 0.90 5.83 -14.74
C LEU A 315 1.29 5.24 -13.38
N ILE A 316 1.26 3.91 -13.23
CA ILE A 316 1.69 3.21 -12.02
C ILE A 316 3.20 3.34 -11.87
N CYS A 317 3.96 3.07 -12.94
CA CYS A 317 5.41 3.04 -12.92
C CYS A 317 6.06 4.40 -13.27
N ALA A 318 5.27 5.47 -13.39
CA ALA A 318 5.70 6.77 -13.89
C ALA A 318 6.89 7.34 -13.13
N HIS A 319 7.00 7.08 -11.82
CA HIS A 319 8.12 7.60 -11.03
C HIS A 319 9.44 6.89 -11.38
N HIS A 320 9.43 5.56 -11.54
CA HIS A 320 10.59 4.79 -11.95
C HIS A 320 11.01 5.15 -13.37
N LEU A 321 10.03 5.20 -14.28
CA LEU A 321 10.23 5.58 -15.67
C LEU A 321 10.82 7.01 -15.79
N ALA A 322 10.34 7.97 -14.98
CA ALA A 322 10.89 9.32 -14.93
C ALA A 322 12.35 9.34 -14.43
N GLN A 323 12.67 8.56 -13.39
CA GLN A 323 14.04 8.45 -12.87
C GLN A 323 14.99 7.83 -13.91
N ASP A 324 14.54 6.79 -14.60
CA ASP A 324 15.31 6.11 -15.64
C ASP A 324 15.55 7.03 -16.84
N LYS A 325 14.56 7.84 -17.25
CA LYS A 325 14.73 8.88 -18.27
C LYS A 325 15.70 9.96 -17.84
N LYS A 326 15.60 10.46 -16.60
CA LYS A 326 16.51 11.48 -16.05
C LYS A 326 17.97 11.00 -16.01
N THR A 327 18.18 9.71 -15.75
CA THR A 327 19.51 9.08 -15.69
C THR A 327 19.95 8.44 -16.99
N ASN A 328 19.13 8.54 -18.05
CA ASN A 328 19.34 7.91 -19.36
C ASN A 328 19.76 6.44 -19.28
N LYS A 329 19.12 5.67 -18.39
CA LYS A 329 19.43 4.25 -18.21
C LYS A 329 18.90 3.42 -19.39
N PRO A 330 19.58 2.35 -19.80
CA PRO A 330 19.01 1.38 -20.72
C PRO A 330 17.99 0.49 -20.00
N PHE A 331 16.99 -0.03 -20.73
CA PHE A 331 15.91 -0.87 -20.18
C PHE A 331 16.42 -1.99 -19.25
N LYS A 332 17.46 -2.73 -19.69
CA LYS A 332 18.07 -3.84 -18.92
C LYS A 332 18.57 -3.45 -17.52
N ASN A 333 18.91 -2.18 -17.31
CA ASN A 333 19.43 -1.66 -16.04
C ASN A 333 18.46 -0.65 -15.39
N SER A 334 17.23 -0.57 -15.89
CA SER A 334 16.22 0.40 -15.44
C SER A 334 15.61 0.00 -14.10
N ALA A 335 15.26 1.00 -13.29
CA ALA A 335 14.49 0.81 -12.07
C ALA A 335 13.12 0.20 -12.40
N TYR A 336 12.52 0.62 -13.52
CA TYR A 336 11.30 0.02 -14.05
C TYR A 336 11.46 -1.49 -14.22
N HIS A 337 12.43 -1.96 -15.02
CA HIS A 337 12.63 -3.39 -15.27
C HIS A 337 12.91 -4.20 -13.99
N THR A 338 13.73 -3.65 -13.08
CA THR A 338 14.12 -4.36 -11.84
C THR A 338 12.99 -4.45 -10.81
N GLN A 339 12.09 -3.46 -10.76
CA GLN A 339 10.94 -3.44 -9.83
C GLN A 339 9.63 -3.94 -10.47
N HIS A 340 9.60 -4.11 -11.79
CA HIS A 340 8.46 -4.57 -12.58
C HIS A 340 7.78 -5.83 -12.03
N SER A 341 8.59 -6.84 -11.71
CA SER A 341 8.13 -8.15 -11.22
C SER A 341 7.30 -8.10 -9.93
N LYS A 342 7.35 -6.98 -9.19
CA LYS A 342 6.58 -6.78 -7.97
C LYS A 342 5.30 -5.99 -8.19
N HIS A 343 5.19 -5.25 -9.30
CA HIS A 343 4.26 -4.12 -9.39
C HIS A 343 3.40 -4.09 -10.66
N SER A 344 3.57 -5.04 -11.58
CA SER A 344 2.86 -5.02 -12.87
C SER A 344 2.23 -6.36 -13.24
N PRO A 345 1.02 -6.36 -13.84
CA PRO A 345 0.42 -7.54 -14.45
C PRO A 345 1.08 -7.93 -15.80
N ILE A 346 1.96 -7.09 -16.36
CA ILE A 346 2.55 -7.30 -17.69
C ILE A 346 3.74 -8.25 -17.61
N SER A 347 3.53 -9.52 -17.95
CA SER A 347 4.55 -10.57 -17.80
C SER A 347 5.57 -10.63 -18.93
N SER A 348 5.22 -10.19 -20.14
CA SER A 348 6.10 -10.28 -21.32
C SER A 348 7.21 -9.21 -21.29
N LEU A 349 8.47 -9.66 -21.40
CA LEU A 349 9.64 -8.77 -21.50
C LEU A 349 9.56 -7.82 -22.70
N ALA A 350 9.09 -8.31 -23.85
CA ALA A 350 8.91 -7.48 -25.04
C ALA A 350 7.87 -6.37 -24.82
N SER A 351 6.79 -6.67 -24.10
CA SER A 351 5.77 -5.67 -23.76
C SER A 351 6.31 -4.64 -22.75
N GLN A 352 7.14 -5.07 -21.80
CA GLN A 352 7.81 -4.17 -20.85
C GLN A 352 8.76 -3.21 -21.55
N GLU A 353 9.64 -3.74 -22.40
CA GLU A 353 10.59 -2.93 -23.18
C GLU A 353 9.85 -1.94 -24.09
N PHE A 354 8.77 -2.38 -24.73
CA PHE A 354 7.91 -1.49 -25.51
C PHE A 354 7.31 -0.35 -24.68
N ILE A 355 6.79 -0.64 -23.49
CA ILE A 355 6.20 0.38 -22.60
C ILE A 355 7.27 1.38 -22.16
N TYR A 356 8.45 0.89 -21.82
CA TYR A 356 9.61 1.71 -21.48
C TYR A 356 9.97 2.70 -22.59
N GLU A 357 10.12 2.21 -23.83
CA GLU A 357 10.42 3.05 -24.98
C GLU A 357 9.28 4.02 -25.33
N THR A 358 8.03 3.55 -25.21
CA THR A 358 6.83 4.34 -25.45
C THR A 358 6.74 5.51 -24.49
N TYR A 359 7.02 5.29 -23.20
CA TYR A 359 7.10 6.38 -22.21
C TYR A 359 8.12 7.44 -22.62
N PHE A 360 9.34 7.03 -23.02
CA PHE A 360 10.39 7.97 -23.43
C PHE A 360 9.92 8.82 -24.61
N CYS A 361 9.34 8.19 -25.62
CA CYS A 361 8.82 8.82 -26.82
C CYS A 361 7.67 9.80 -26.51
N ILE A 362 6.75 9.41 -25.62
CA ILE A 362 5.65 10.26 -25.15
C ILE A 362 6.24 11.49 -24.46
N MET A 363 7.14 11.33 -23.50
CA MET A 363 7.73 12.45 -22.78
C MET A 363 8.48 13.42 -23.70
N ASP A 364 9.22 12.92 -24.70
CA ASP A 364 9.89 13.77 -25.69
C ASP A 364 8.89 14.52 -26.57
N LYS A 365 7.77 13.90 -26.91
CA LYS A 365 6.68 14.54 -27.65
C LYS A 365 6.00 15.62 -26.82
N LEU A 366 5.69 15.35 -25.56
CA LEU A 366 5.10 16.31 -24.62
C LEU A 366 6.00 17.54 -24.48
N MET A 367 7.31 17.33 -24.24
CA MET A 367 8.27 18.44 -24.13
C MET A 367 8.35 19.26 -25.42
N ARG A 368 8.47 18.61 -26.59
CA ARG A 368 8.61 19.31 -27.87
C ARG A 368 7.37 20.11 -28.27
N GLU A 369 6.19 19.61 -27.93
CA GLU A 369 4.91 20.26 -28.23
C GLU A 369 4.46 21.22 -27.12
N ASN A 370 5.27 21.41 -26.07
CA ASN A 370 4.91 22.17 -24.87
C ASN A 370 3.55 21.74 -24.28
N LYS A 371 3.31 20.43 -24.27
CA LYS A 371 2.11 19.81 -23.69
C LYS A 371 2.43 19.15 -22.37
N LYS A 372 1.46 19.14 -21.46
CA LYS A 372 1.57 18.45 -20.18
C LYS A 372 0.43 17.46 -20.00
N PHE A 373 0.73 16.36 -19.33
CA PHE A 373 -0.27 15.42 -18.84
C PHE A 373 -0.09 15.28 -17.33
N PRO A 374 -1.13 15.52 -16.50
CA PRO A 374 -0.95 15.63 -15.06
C PRO A 374 -0.37 14.39 -14.37
N GLY A 375 -0.66 13.20 -14.90
CA GLY A 375 -0.12 11.95 -14.36
C GLY A 375 1.35 11.65 -14.72
N LEU A 376 1.97 12.46 -15.59
CA LEU A 376 3.34 12.23 -16.10
C LEU A 376 4.25 13.45 -15.98
N SER A 377 3.68 14.66 -15.88
CA SER A 377 4.41 15.92 -15.91
C SER A 377 4.61 16.49 -14.51
N ALA A 378 5.84 16.89 -14.20
CA ALA A 378 6.13 17.64 -12.97
C ALA A 378 5.36 18.97 -12.96
N ALA A 379 4.89 19.37 -11.78
CA ALA A 379 4.32 20.68 -11.55
C ALA A 379 5.29 21.80 -11.98
N THR A 380 4.73 22.95 -12.34
CA THR A 380 5.55 24.13 -12.58
C THR A 380 6.20 24.53 -11.24
N PRO A 381 7.55 24.64 -11.15
CA PRO A 381 8.20 24.96 -9.90
C PRO A 381 7.69 26.30 -9.37
N LEU A 382 7.25 26.35 -8.12
CA LEU A 382 7.05 27.62 -7.43
C LEU A 382 8.42 28.29 -7.20
N PRO A 383 8.47 29.63 -7.14
CA PRO A 383 9.66 30.34 -6.70
C PRO A 383 10.17 29.75 -5.39
N SER A 384 11.48 29.57 -5.25
CA SER A 384 12.09 28.99 -4.05
C SER A 384 11.67 29.78 -2.81
N GLN A 385 11.00 29.10 -1.86
CA GLN A 385 10.35 29.58 -0.62
C GLN A 385 8.85 29.90 -0.68
N ASP A 386 8.22 29.90 -1.86
CA ASP A 386 6.77 30.07 -1.96
C ASP A 386 6.03 28.74 -1.83
N PHE A 387 4.94 28.76 -1.05
CA PHE A 387 3.92 27.71 -0.98
C PHE A 387 2.55 28.34 -1.25
N LYS A 388 1.61 27.56 -1.81
CA LYS A 388 0.25 28.05 -2.10
C LYS A 388 -0.69 27.83 -0.91
N TYR A 389 -0.46 26.77 -0.14
CA TYR A 389 -1.32 26.33 0.96
C TYR A 389 -0.51 25.92 2.20
N ASP A 390 -1.01 26.22 3.39
CA ASP A 390 -0.42 25.81 4.67
C ASP A 390 -0.66 24.33 4.98
N LEU A 391 -1.76 23.77 4.48
CA LEU A 391 -2.13 22.35 4.57
C LEU A 391 -2.88 21.93 3.31
N ILE A 392 -2.59 20.74 2.81
CA ILE A 392 -3.36 20.07 1.74
C ILE A 392 -3.93 18.75 2.26
N CYS A 393 -5.25 18.58 2.16
CA CYS A 393 -5.96 17.34 2.41
C CYS A 393 -6.42 16.76 1.07
N ALA A 394 -5.81 15.66 0.67
CA ALA A 394 -6.00 14.95 -0.59
C ALA A 394 -6.85 13.70 -0.38
N ASP A 395 -8.14 13.77 -0.68
CA ASP A 395 -9.10 12.66 -0.55
C ASP A 395 -9.23 11.86 -1.86
N GLU A 396 -9.69 10.62 -1.76
CA GLU A 396 -9.78 9.67 -2.89
C GLU A 396 -8.43 9.48 -3.62
N ALA A 397 -7.32 9.56 -2.89
CA ALA A 397 -5.96 9.55 -3.44
C ALA A 397 -5.63 8.25 -4.19
N GLN A 398 -6.30 7.14 -3.87
CA GLN A 398 -6.14 5.89 -4.62
C GLN A 398 -6.49 6.07 -6.08
N SER A 399 -7.42 6.96 -6.45
CA SER A 399 -7.87 7.16 -7.83
C SER A 399 -6.86 7.94 -8.68
N VAL A 400 -5.88 8.60 -8.05
CA VAL A 400 -5.00 9.59 -8.67
C VAL A 400 -3.65 8.98 -9.06
N PRO A 401 -3.05 9.40 -10.20
CA PRO A 401 -1.69 9.03 -10.56
C PRO A 401 -0.64 9.51 -9.54
N ILE A 402 0.42 8.73 -9.33
CA ILE A 402 1.45 8.98 -8.31
C ILE A 402 2.13 10.34 -8.49
N HIS A 403 2.50 10.73 -9.71
CA HIS A 403 3.15 12.03 -9.95
C HIS A 403 2.26 13.21 -9.56
N ALA A 404 0.95 13.13 -9.82
CA ALA A 404 0.02 14.19 -9.43
C ALA A 404 -0.08 14.30 -7.90
N LEU A 405 -0.02 13.18 -7.17
CA LEU A 405 0.04 13.19 -5.70
C LEU A 405 1.35 13.81 -5.19
N ILE A 406 2.49 13.43 -5.76
CA ILE A 406 3.81 13.96 -5.37
C ILE A 406 3.88 15.48 -5.58
N ASN A 407 3.33 15.98 -6.69
CA ASN A 407 3.30 17.41 -7.00
C ASN A 407 2.59 18.24 -5.92
N LEU A 408 1.72 17.65 -5.08
CA LEU A 408 1.09 18.37 -3.97
C LEU A 408 2.09 18.84 -2.92
N ILE A 409 3.22 18.16 -2.76
CA ILE A 409 4.26 18.50 -1.79
C ILE A 409 4.82 19.90 -2.06
N ASP A 410 5.00 20.26 -3.33
CA ASP A 410 5.52 21.59 -3.71
C ASP A 410 4.52 22.71 -3.41
N PHE A 411 3.21 22.42 -3.44
CA PHE A 411 2.18 23.42 -3.17
C PHE A 411 1.94 23.65 -1.66
N ALA A 412 2.39 22.71 -0.81
CA ALA A 412 2.16 22.73 0.62
C ALA A 412 3.36 23.29 1.39
N LYS A 413 3.09 24.16 2.37
CA LYS A 413 4.08 24.67 3.30
C LYS A 413 4.80 23.51 3.97
N GLU A 414 6.12 23.49 3.85
CA GLU A 414 6.96 22.42 4.42
C GLU A 414 6.50 21.01 4.01
N GLY A 415 5.81 20.84 2.88
CA GLY A 415 5.27 19.54 2.44
C GLY A 415 4.16 18.96 3.33
N ARG A 416 3.38 19.83 4.01
CA ARG A 416 2.23 19.45 4.83
C ARG A 416 1.06 18.96 3.97
N VAL A 417 1.14 17.69 3.58
CA VAL A 417 0.11 17.00 2.80
C VAL A 417 -0.39 15.78 3.57
N LEU A 418 -1.73 15.64 3.64
CA LEU A 418 -2.42 14.47 4.15
C LEU A 418 -3.13 13.79 2.97
N TYR A 419 -2.79 12.53 2.72
CA TYR A 419 -3.43 11.70 1.71
C TYR A 419 -4.43 10.78 2.39
N PHE A 420 -5.64 10.70 1.85
CA PHE A 420 -6.69 9.80 2.31
C PHE A 420 -7.09 8.91 1.13
N GLY A 421 -7.15 7.60 1.35
CA GLY A 421 -7.55 6.68 0.29
C GLY A 421 -7.80 5.25 0.75
N ASP A 422 -8.12 4.39 -0.21
CA ASP A 422 -8.36 2.97 0.02
C ASP A 422 -7.79 2.15 -1.14
N SER A 423 -6.77 1.33 -0.86
CA SER A 423 -6.11 0.51 -1.88
C SER A 423 -6.99 -0.61 -2.43
N ASN A 424 -8.02 -1.04 -1.70
CA ASN A 424 -8.95 -2.09 -2.10
C ASN A 424 -10.17 -1.55 -2.89
N GLN A 425 -10.42 -0.23 -2.90
CA GLN A 425 -11.54 0.38 -3.65
C GLN A 425 -11.26 0.63 -5.14
N ARG A 426 -10.33 -0.09 -5.76
CA ARG A 426 -10.11 -0.04 -7.21
C ARG A 426 -10.59 -1.34 -7.85
N ALA A 427 -11.71 -1.26 -8.57
CA ALA A 427 -12.34 -2.40 -9.23
C ALA A 427 -11.45 -3.12 -10.26
N GLU A 428 -10.48 -2.42 -10.88
CA GLU A 428 -9.73 -2.94 -12.04
C GLU A 428 -8.24 -3.19 -11.77
N LYS A 429 -7.71 -2.83 -10.59
CA LYS A 429 -6.25 -2.80 -10.37
C LYS A 429 -5.77 -3.87 -9.42
N THR A 430 -4.66 -4.50 -9.78
CA THR A 430 -3.91 -5.40 -8.90
C THR A 430 -3.14 -4.67 -7.80
N ILE A 431 -2.71 -3.41 -8.03
CA ILE A 431 -1.85 -2.66 -7.10
C ILE A 431 -2.24 -1.17 -7.04
N SER A 432 -2.24 -0.63 -5.82
CA SER A 432 -2.58 0.77 -5.55
C SER A 432 -1.41 1.73 -5.83
N SER A 433 -1.72 2.92 -6.35
CA SER A 433 -0.74 4.02 -6.46
C SER A 433 -0.21 4.44 -5.08
N LEU A 434 -0.97 4.21 -4.03
CA LEU A 434 -0.61 4.57 -2.65
C LEU A 434 0.60 3.76 -2.15
N ALA A 435 0.74 2.50 -2.55
CA ALA A 435 1.82 1.63 -2.12
C ALA A 435 3.21 2.13 -2.56
N GLN A 436 3.27 2.78 -3.73
CA GLN A 436 4.51 3.32 -4.29
C GLN A 436 4.77 4.77 -3.86
N LEU A 437 3.76 5.46 -3.30
CA LEU A 437 3.84 6.88 -2.97
C LEU A 437 5.00 7.19 -2.02
N GLY A 438 5.20 6.38 -0.98
CA GLY A 438 6.29 6.60 -0.02
C GLY A 438 7.68 6.54 -0.65
N GLY A 439 7.94 5.52 -1.48
CA GLY A 439 9.20 5.39 -2.21
C GLY A 439 9.42 6.52 -3.21
N ALA A 440 8.35 6.93 -3.89
CA ALA A 440 8.41 8.01 -4.86
C ALA A 440 8.62 9.39 -4.20
N ILE A 441 8.03 9.65 -3.03
CA ILE A 441 8.28 10.87 -2.23
C ILE A 441 9.73 10.91 -1.79
N HIS A 442 10.26 9.82 -1.24
CA HIS A 442 11.65 9.77 -0.77
C HIS A 442 12.66 10.02 -1.90
N ALA A 443 12.38 9.50 -3.11
CA ALA A 443 13.22 9.69 -4.28
C ALA A 443 13.22 11.14 -4.82
N ASN A 444 12.08 11.84 -4.76
CA ASN A 444 11.95 13.21 -5.24
C ASN A 444 12.34 14.25 -4.18
N TYR A 445 12.14 13.94 -2.89
CA TYR A 445 12.44 14.81 -1.75
C TYR A 445 13.24 14.04 -0.69
N PRO A 446 14.57 13.92 -0.85
CA PRO A 446 15.43 13.24 0.10
C PRO A 446 15.26 13.78 1.53
N GLY A 447 15.08 12.88 2.49
CA GLY A 447 14.84 13.23 3.90
C GLY A 447 13.37 13.39 4.28
N ARG A 448 12.44 13.35 3.31
CA ARG A 448 11.00 13.20 3.60
C ARG A 448 10.60 11.73 3.61
N PHE A 449 9.78 11.37 4.59
CA PHE A 449 9.20 10.04 4.73
C PHE A 449 7.68 10.15 4.81
N LEU A 450 6.98 9.19 4.23
CA LEU A 450 5.53 9.13 4.29
C LEU A 450 5.12 8.39 5.56
N ALA A 451 4.53 9.09 6.52
CA ALA A 451 3.90 8.46 7.67
C ALA A 451 2.62 7.73 7.24
N HIS A 452 2.22 6.71 7.98
CA HIS A 452 1.09 5.85 7.63
C HIS A 452 0.19 5.58 8.84
N THR A 453 -1.11 5.74 8.66
CA THR A 453 -2.14 5.35 9.64
C THR A 453 -3.24 4.56 8.94
N GLU A 454 -3.61 3.44 9.54
CA GLU A 454 -4.73 2.62 9.07
C GLU A 454 -5.96 2.87 9.96
N LEU A 455 -7.12 3.07 9.34
CA LEU A 455 -8.42 3.14 10.01
C LEU A 455 -9.08 1.75 9.92
N PRO A 456 -9.08 0.98 11.03
CA PRO A 456 -9.41 -0.45 10.98
C PRO A 456 -10.92 -0.73 10.87
N GLY A 457 -11.75 0.23 11.28
CA GLY A 457 -13.19 0.04 11.45
C GLY A 457 -14.04 0.88 10.50
N THR A 458 -15.11 0.29 9.99
CA THR A 458 -16.17 0.98 9.27
C THR A 458 -17.34 1.34 10.19
N GLN A 459 -17.82 2.57 10.07
CA GLN A 459 -19.02 3.03 10.78
C GLN A 459 -20.30 2.84 9.94
N ARG A 460 -20.15 2.49 8.65
CA ARG A 460 -21.27 2.38 7.71
C ARG A 460 -21.78 0.96 7.52
N LEU A 461 -20.91 -0.05 7.62
CA LEU A 461 -21.30 -1.44 7.35
C LEU A 461 -21.68 -2.17 8.63
N LYS A 462 -22.84 -2.83 8.57
CA LYS A 462 -23.28 -3.84 9.55
C LYS A 462 -22.31 -5.03 9.56
N ALA A 463 -22.22 -5.73 10.69
CA ALA A 463 -21.28 -6.84 10.88
C ALA A 463 -21.47 -7.95 9.84
N ALA A 464 -22.72 -8.40 9.60
CA ALA A 464 -23.00 -9.39 8.55
C ALA A 464 -22.47 -8.99 7.14
N ILE A 465 -22.56 -7.72 6.77
CA ILE A 465 -22.06 -7.21 5.48
C ILE A 465 -20.54 -7.12 5.50
N ALA A 466 -19.94 -6.66 6.59
CA ALA A 466 -18.50 -6.63 6.76
C ALA A 466 -17.89 -8.04 6.64
N THR A 467 -18.55 -9.07 7.21
CA THR A 467 -18.14 -10.47 7.05
C THR A 467 -18.13 -10.91 5.59
N LEU A 468 -19.19 -10.61 4.82
CA LEU A 468 -19.20 -10.88 3.37
C LEU A 468 -18.05 -10.15 2.65
N CYS A 469 -17.85 -8.87 2.92
CA CYS A 469 -16.75 -8.12 2.32
C CYS A 469 -15.38 -8.74 2.65
N ASN A 470 -15.20 -9.24 3.87
CA ASN A 470 -13.98 -9.93 4.29
C ASN A 470 -13.78 -11.26 3.56
N GLU A 471 -14.84 -12.02 3.29
CA GLU A 471 -14.76 -13.22 2.45
C GLU A 471 -14.32 -12.90 1.02
N ILE A 472 -14.85 -11.82 0.43
CA ILE A 472 -14.48 -11.35 -0.92
C ILE A 472 -13.01 -10.89 -0.94
N LEU A 473 -12.58 -10.12 0.06
CA LEU A 473 -11.18 -9.68 0.19
C LEU A 473 -10.24 -10.88 0.33
N LEU A 474 -10.62 -11.88 1.12
CA LEU A 474 -9.83 -13.10 1.29
C LEU A 474 -9.70 -13.87 -0.04
N LEU A 475 -10.78 -13.97 -0.81
CA LEU A 475 -10.74 -14.57 -2.15
C LEU A 475 -9.80 -13.79 -3.08
N GLN A 476 -9.91 -12.46 -3.10
CA GLN A 476 -9.03 -11.59 -3.88
C GLN A 476 -7.56 -11.80 -3.48
N HIS A 477 -7.24 -11.80 -2.19
CA HIS A 477 -5.89 -12.03 -1.69
C HIS A 477 -5.36 -13.41 -2.09
N ASN A 478 -6.19 -14.45 -2.01
CA ASN A 478 -5.79 -15.80 -2.43
C ASN A 478 -5.48 -15.87 -3.93
N LEU A 479 -6.27 -15.20 -4.77
CA LEU A 479 -6.02 -15.13 -6.21
C LEU A 479 -4.72 -14.37 -6.54
N LEU A 480 -4.35 -13.40 -5.71
CA LEU A 480 -3.12 -12.60 -5.86
C LEU A 480 -1.90 -13.22 -5.14
N GLY A 481 -2.07 -14.34 -4.45
CA GLY A 481 -1.00 -15.01 -3.70
C GLY A 481 -0.63 -14.33 -2.36
N GLY A 482 -1.51 -13.49 -1.83
CA GLY A 482 -1.34 -12.76 -0.57
C GLY A 482 -1.99 -11.37 -0.60
N LEU A 483 -1.56 -10.50 0.32
CA LEU A 483 -1.96 -9.09 0.29
C LEU A 483 -1.40 -8.42 -0.98
N PRO A 484 -2.21 -7.63 -1.70
CA PRO A 484 -1.79 -7.01 -2.96
C PRO A 484 -0.64 -6.01 -2.76
N ASP A 485 -0.69 -5.23 -1.68
CA ASP A 485 0.36 -4.30 -1.31
C ASP A 485 0.37 -3.95 0.20
N SER A 486 1.37 -3.16 0.63
CA SER A 486 1.56 -2.76 2.03
C SER A 486 0.53 -1.77 2.55
N THR A 487 -0.34 -1.24 1.68
CA THR A 487 -1.41 -0.30 2.03
C THR A 487 -2.78 -0.98 2.03
N SER A 488 -2.84 -2.28 1.72
CA SER A 488 -4.07 -3.05 1.70
C SER A 488 -4.34 -3.64 3.07
N TYR A 489 -5.56 -3.43 3.58
CA TYR A 489 -6.01 -4.04 4.83
C TYR A 489 -6.46 -5.49 4.59
N SER A 490 -6.26 -6.35 5.60
CA SER A 490 -6.63 -7.75 5.51
C SER A 490 -8.10 -8.01 5.84
N GLN A 491 -8.73 -7.09 6.60
CA GLN A 491 -10.07 -7.22 7.14
C GLN A 491 -10.70 -5.84 7.39
N ILE A 492 -12.02 -5.78 7.25
CA ILE A 492 -12.89 -4.68 7.63
C ILE A 492 -13.54 -5.06 8.96
N THR A 493 -13.35 -4.25 9.99
CA THR A 493 -14.07 -4.41 11.27
C THR A 493 -15.31 -3.52 11.28
N SER A 494 -16.49 -4.07 11.57
CA SER A 494 -17.71 -3.26 11.79
C SER A 494 -17.71 -2.69 13.21
N ASN A 495 -18.41 -1.58 13.41
CA ASN A 495 -18.60 -1.04 14.76
C ASN A 495 -19.40 -2.02 15.64
N GLU A 496 -18.89 -2.32 16.84
CA GLU A 496 -19.44 -3.35 17.76
C GLU A 496 -20.85 -2.99 18.27
N ASN A 497 -21.26 -1.73 18.14
CA ASN A 497 -22.54 -1.22 18.62
C ASN A 497 -23.70 -1.34 17.61
N GLN A 498 -23.49 -1.91 16.42
CA GLN A 498 -24.58 -2.12 15.47
C GLN A 498 -25.26 -3.47 15.74
N GLU A 499 -26.55 -3.46 16.11
CA GLU A 499 -27.35 -4.67 16.23
C GLU A 499 -27.31 -5.48 14.93
N ASP A 500 -26.93 -6.75 15.05
CA ASP A 500 -26.67 -7.67 13.93
C ASP A 500 -27.98 -8.23 13.36
N LEU A 501 -28.83 -7.33 12.88
CA LEU A 501 -30.10 -7.66 12.21
C LEU A 501 -29.85 -7.71 10.71
N GLY A 502 -29.44 -8.89 10.22
CA GLY A 502 -29.31 -9.21 8.80
C GLY A 502 -28.55 -10.52 8.56
N SER A 503 -28.88 -11.25 7.49
CA SER A 503 -28.15 -12.43 7.04
C SER A 503 -27.72 -12.25 5.58
N VAL A 504 -26.52 -12.72 5.24
CA VAL A 504 -26.06 -12.81 3.86
C VAL A 504 -26.22 -14.27 3.42
N THR A 505 -26.75 -14.50 2.23
CA THR A 505 -26.92 -15.85 1.68
C THR A 505 -26.44 -15.88 0.23
N TRP A 506 -25.51 -16.78 -0.05
CA TRP A 506 -25.07 -17.07 -1.41
C TRP A 506 -26.11 -17.96 -2.10
N VAL A 507 -26.70 -17.47 -3.19
CA VAL A 507 -27.65 -18.22 -4.00
C VAL A 507 -26.93 -18.75 -5.23
N ASN A 508 -26.74 -20.07 -5.29
CA ASN A 508 -25.94 -20.72 -6.35
C ASN A 508 -26.74 -21.12 -7.60
N ASP A 509 -28.09 -21.13 -7.54
CA ASP A 509 -28.96 -21.60 -8.63
C ASP A 509 -30.06 -20.59 -8.95
N SER A 510 -30.28 -20.31 -10.24
CA SER A 510 -31.32 -19.38 -10.73
C SER A 510 -32.74 -19.84 -10.43
N SER A 511 -32.95 -21.13 -10.17
CA SER A 511 -34.22 -21.69 -9.72
C SER A 511 -34.71 -21.11 -8.37
N ASN A 512 -33.81 -20.53 -7.57
CA ASN A 512 -34.12 -19.90 -6.29
C ASN A 512 -34.45 -18.40 -6.42
N TYR A 513 -34.43 -17.80 -7.62
CA TYR A 513 -34.84 -16.40 -7.79
C TYR A 513 -36.31 -16.17 -7.45
N SER A 514 -37.15 -17.20 -7.63
CA SER A 514 -38.55 -17.18 -7.19
C SER A 514 -38.73 -17.08 -5.66
N LEU A 515 -37.75 -17.53 -4.87
CA LEU A 515 -37.73 -17.38 -3.41
C LEU A 515 -37.32 -15.95 -2.99
N LEU A 516 -36.76 -15.16 -3.93
CA LEU A 516 -36.44 -13.76 -3.66
C LEU A 516 -37.69 -12.90 -3.57
N GLU A 517 -38.81 -13.20 -4.24
CA GLU A 517 -39.99 -12.30 -4.22
C GLU A 517 -40.52 -11.98 -2.81
N SER A 518 -40.45 -12.92 -1.85
CA SER A 518 -40.88 -12.68 -0.47
C SER A 518 -39.87 -11.86 0.34
N ASP A 519 -38.58 -12.03 0.08
CA ASP A 519 -37.48 -11.46 0.88
C ASP A 519 -36.87 -10.20 0.23
N ALA A 520 -37.06 -10.00 -1.08
CA ALA A 520 -36.49 -8.94 -1.92
C ALA A 520 -36.99 -7.55 -1.54
N LYS A 521 -38.20 -7.44 -0.98
CA LYS A 521 -38.73 -6.14 -0.53
C LYS A 521 -37.91 -5.52 0.60
N SER A 522 -37.11 -6.33 1.30
CA SER A 522 -36.27 -5.93 2.43
C SER A 522 -34.78 -6.27 2.25
N ALA A 523 -34.38 -6.82 1.09
CA ALA A 523 -33.02 -7.29 0.83
C ALA A 523 -32.34 -6.48 -0.28
N GLY A 524 -31.04 -6.21 -0.11
CA GLY A 524 -30.17 -5.76 -1.21
C GLY A 524 -29.71 -6.97 -2.02
N ILE A 525 -30.08 -7.02 -3.29
CA ILE A 525 -29.74 -8.14 -4.18
C ILE A 525 -28.60 -7.70 -5.11
N VAL A 526 -27.51 -8.49 -5.12
CA VAL A 526 -26.37 -8.29 -6.02
C VAL A 526 -26.37 -9.42 -7.05
N LEU A 527 -26.53 -9.08 -8.32
CA LEU A 527 -26.58 -10.03 -9.43
C LEU A 527 -25.46 -9.76 -10.42
N LEU A 528 -24.99 -10.82 -11.10
CA LEU A 528 -24.16 -10.63 -12.28
C LEU A 528 -25.01 -10.02 -13.40
N PRO A 529 -24.41 -9.29 -14.36
CA PRO A 529 -25.17 -8.62 -15.41
C PRO A 529 -26.09 -9.52 -16.24
N HIS A 530 -25.76 -10.81 -16.38
CA HIS A 530 -26.59 -11.78 -17.09
C HIS A 530 -27.75 -12.28 -16.22
N ASP A 531 -27.51 -12.55 -14.94
CA ASP A 531 -28.54 -12.94 -13.97
C ASP A 531 -29.56 -11.82 -13.72
N ALA A 532 -29.15 -10.56 -13.85
CA ALA A 532 -30.04 -9.41 -13.72
C ALA A 532 -31.16 -9.41 -14.78
N GLN A 533 -30.90 -9.94 -15.98
CA GLN A 533 -31.92 -10.05 -17.02
C GLN A 533 -32.88 -11.21 -16.74
N GLU A 534 -32.39 -12.32 -16.20
CA GLU A 534 -33.19 -13.49 -15.83
C GLU A 534 -34.09 -13.18 -14.62
N ALA A 535 -33.53 -12.54 -13.59
CA ALA A 535 -34.25 -12.12 -12.39
C ALA A 535 -35.31 -11.03 -12.62
N GLN A 536 -35.24 -10.29 -13.74
CA GLN A 536 -36.30 -9.33 -14.14
C GLN A 536 -37.46 -10.01 -14.89
N GLN A 537 -37.25 -11.23 -15.39
CA GLN A 537 -38.24 -11.98 -16.18
C GLN A 537 -39.03 -12.98 -15.34
N THR A 538 -38.44 -13.48 -14.25
CA THR A 538 -39.15 -14.10 -13.12
C THR A 538 -39.76 -13.05 -12.23
#